data_AF-A0A948X1X8-F1
#
_entry.id   AF-A0A948X1X8-F1
#
_cell.length_a   1.000
_cell.length_b   1.000
_cell.length_c   1.000
_cell.angle_alpha   90.00
_cell.angle_beta   90.00
_cell.angle_gamma   90.00
#
_symmetry.space_group_name_H-M   'P 1'
#
loop_
_entity.id
_entity.type
_entity.pdbx_description
1 polymer ?
#
loop_
_entity_poly.entity_id
_entity_poly.type
_entity_poly.pdbx_seq_one_letter_code
_entity_poly.pdbx_strand_id
1 'polypeptide(L)'
;MRLTSGRLKSDYRYSRDLTYSTFIWPELTPQQQQPLEMLAQQIIDFCKQATSDPNNKMTLGKLYNPESMPHELKELFAQLDRVVEQAYRPEPFKDDDERLSFLLGLYKKRIDELKEQEAAKARAKRIRSTATMAKTQAADQSAKKAKRSRKATQA
;
A
#
# COMPACT_ATOMS: atom_id res chain seq x y z
N MET A 1 -4.49 11.89 -1.57
CA MET A 1 -3.36 12.85 -1.56
C MET A 1 -3.62 14.07 -0.69
N ARG A 2 -4.75 14.79 -0.84
CA ARG A 2 -5.01 16.10 -0.20
C ARG A 2 -4.72 16.20 1.29
N LEU A 3 -4.97 15.13 2.05
CA LEU A 3 -4.76 15.06 3.50
C LEU A 3 -3.33 14.67 3.90
N THR A 4 -2.74 13.68 3.24
CA THR A 4 -1.50 13.03 3.71
C THR A 4 -0.23 13.60 3.07
N SER A 5 -0.34 14.19 1.89
CA SER A 5 0.82 14.74 1.20
C SER A 5 1.27 16.06 1.83
N GLY A 6 2.56 16.36 1.72
CA GLY A 6 3.07 17.67 2.11
C GLY A 6 2.52 18.78 1.21
N ARG A 7 2.78 20.03 1.61
CA ARG A 7 2.44 21.23 0.84
C ARG A 7 3.64 22.16 0.72
N LEU A 8 3.76 22.84 -0.40
CA LEU A 8 4.60 24.03 -0.53
C LEU A 8 3.67 25.23 -0.62
N LYS A 9 3.56 26.01 0.45
CA LYS A 9 2.45 26.96 0.64
C LYS A 9 1.12 26.20 0.53
N SER A 10 0.34 26.45 -0.53
CA SER A 10 -0.93 25.76 -0.81
C SER A 10 -0.79 24.64 -1.85
N ASP A 11 0.34 24.57 -2.57
CA ASP A 11 0.53 23.63 -3.67
C ASP A 11 0.79 22.21 -3.17
N TYR A 12 0.26 21.23 -3.89
CA TYR A 12 0.44 19.82 -3.60
C TYR A 12 1.90 19.40 -3.77
N ARG A 13 2.53 18.86 -2.71
CA ARG A 13 3.84 18.23 -2.79
C ARG A 13 3.69 16.72 -2.59
N TYR A 14 3.86 15.98 -3.67
CA TYR A 14 3.86 14.52 -3.63
C TYR A 14 5.11 13.99 -2.93
N SER A 15 4.92 13.00 -2.06
CA SER A 15 6.01 12.25 -1.45
C SER A 15 5.68 10.77 -1.51
N ARG A 16 6.65 9.97 -1.98
CA ARG A 16 6.51 8.51 -2.00
C ARG A 16 6.17 7.97 -0.62
N ASP A 17 6.88 8.42 0.41
CA ASP A 17 6.84 7.83 1.75
C ASP A 17 5.61 8.25 2.58
N LEU A 18 4.98 9.37 2.23
CA LEU A 18 3.81 9.89 2.95
C LEU A 18 2.51 9.74 2.17
N THR A 19 2.59 9.61 0.84
CA THR A 19 1.40 9.52 -0.02
C THR A 19 1.23 8.11 -0.54
N TYR A 20 2.23 7.58 -1.26
CA TYR A 20 2.08 6.31 -1.97
C TYR A 20 2.21 5.09 -1.06
N SER A 21 3.27 5.04 -0.25
CA SER A 21 3.56 3.88 0.61
C SER A 21 2.48 3.62 1.66
N THR A 22 1.76 4.67 2.07
CA THR A 22 0.69 4.61 3.07
C THR A 22 -0.68 4.33 2.45
N PHE A 23 -0.80 4.40 1.13
CA PHE A 23 -2.08 4.24 0.45
C PHE A 23 -2.44 2.75 0.35
N ILE A 24 -3.60 2.38 0.90
CA ILE A 24 -4.09 1.01 0.89
C ILE A 24 -4.90 0.80 -0.38
N TRP A 25 -4.32 0.06 -1.32
CA TRP A 25 -4.97 -0.31 -2.58
C TRP A 25 -5.69 -1.66 -2.43
N PRO A 26 -6.91 -1.83 -3.00
CA PRO A 26 -7.65 -3.07 -2.92
C PRO A 26 -7.04 -4.10 -3.88
N GLU A 27 -7.27 -5.38 -3.59
CA GLU A 27 -6.89 -6.44 -4.52
C GLU A 27 -7.91 -6.51 -5.66
N LEU A 28 -7.47 -6.24 -6.89
CA LEU A 28 -8.33 -6.35 -8.07
C LEU A 28 -8.23 -7.72 -8.69
N THR A 29 -9.37 -8.25 -9.12
CA THR A 29 -9.42 -9.42 -9.99
C THR A 29 -9.06 -9.04 -11.44
N PRO A 30 -8.54 -9.97 -12.27
CA PRO A 30 -8.23 -9.69 -13.67
C PRO A 30 -9.43 -9.15 -14.46
N GLN A 31 -10.64 -9.58 -14.11
CA GLN A 31 -11.88 -9.12 -14.73
C GLN A 31 -12.18 -7.64 -14.45
N GLN A 32 -11.76 -7.13 -13.28
CA GLN A 32 -11.90 -5.72 -12.92
C GLN A 32 -10.73 -4.87 -13.44
N GLN A 33 -9.57 -5.47 -13.67
CA GLN A 33 -8.39 -4.79 -14.22
C GLN A 33 -8.58 -4.41 -15.69
N GLN A 34 -9.15 -5.31 -16.51
CA GLN A 34 -9.42 -5.08 -17.93
C GLN A 34 -10.15 -3.75 -18.22
N PRO A 35 -11.32 -3.45 -17.62
CA PRO A 35 -12.00 -2.18 -17.88
C PRO A 35 -11.21 -0.97 -17.37
N LEU A 36 -10.48 -1.13 -16.26
CA LEU A 36 -9.63 -0.06 -15.71
C LEU A 36 -8.48 0.28 -16.68
N GLU A 37 -7.84 -0.71 -17.26
CA GLU A 37 -6.76 -0.56 -18.25
C GLU A 37 -7.28 0.11 -19.53
N MET A 38 -8.45 -0.33 -20.02
CA MET A 38 -9.08 0.28 -21.19
C MET A 38 -9.40 1.77 -20.97
N LEU A 39 -10.01 2.11 -19.84
CA LEU A 39 -10.32 3.50 -19.49
C LEU A 39 -9.04 4.35 -19.33
N ALA A 40 -8.02 3.80 -18.68
CA ALA A 40 -6.73 4.48 -18.53
C ALA A 40 -6.09 4.77 -19.90
N GLN A 41 -6.14 3.80 -20.82
CA GLN A 41 -5.62 3.97 -22.17
C GLN A 41 -6.40 5.04 -22.95
N GLN A 42 -7.73 5.06 -22.86
CA GLN A 42 -8.56 6.09 -23.47
C GLN A 42 -8.23 7.50 -22.98
N ILE A 43 -8.03 7.68 -21.66
CA ILE A 43 -7.61 8.96 -21.08
C ILE A 43 -6.24 9.39 -21.63
N ILE A 44 -5.29 8.47 -21.71
CA ILE A 44 -3.95 8.75 -22.24
C ILE A 44 -4.03 9.16 -23.71
N ASP A 45 -4.83 8.46 -24.51
CA ASP A 45 -4.97 8.73 -25.93
C ASP A 45 -5.67 10.06 -26.19
N PHE A 46 -6.71 10.39 -25.39
CA PHE A 46 -7.34 11.71 -25.40
C PHE A 46 -6.33 12.82 -25.09
N CYS A 47 -5.54 12.66 -24.02
CA CYS A 47 -4.50 13.63 -23.64
C CYS A 47 -3.43 13.79 -24.73
N LYS A 48 -3.00 12.70 -25.38
CA LYS A 48 -2.05 12.76 -26.49
C LYS A 48 -2.61 13.52 -27.68
N GLN A 49 -3.85 13.25 -28.06
CA GLN A 49 -4.52 13.96 -29.17
C GLN A 49 -4.64 15.44 -28.87
N ALA A 50 -5.12 15.80 -27.67
CA ALA A 50 -5.29 17.19 -27.25
C ALA A 50 -3.97 17.97 -27.16
N THR A 51 -2.86 17.31 -26.82
CA THR A 51 -1.53 17.94 -26.73
C THR A 51 -0.77 17.99 -28.06
N SER A 52 -1.13 17.12 -29.02
CA SER A 52 -0.46 17.02 -30.32
C SER A 52 -1.07 17.90 -31.41
N ASP A 53 -2.26 18.47 -31.18
CA ASP A 53 -2.94 19.34 -32.14
C ASP A 53 -2.12 20.63 -32.38
N PRO A 54 -1.57 20.84 -33.60
CA PRO A 54 -0.76 22.02 -33.92
C PRO A 54 -1.56 23.33 -33.84
N ASN A 55 -2.88 23.26 -34.02
CA ASN A 55 -3.78 24.42 -34.02
C ASN A 55 -4.19 24.82 -32.60
N ASN A 56 -4.13 23.89 -31.66
CA ASN A 56 -4.57 24.11 -30.28
C ASN A 56 -3.51 23.61 -29.30
N LYS A 57 -2.56 24.48 -28.95
CA LYS A 57 -1.47 24.19 -27.99
C LYS A 57 -2.00 24.06 -26.55
N MET A 58 -2.73 22.99 -26.26
CA MET A 58 -3.14 22.66 -24.90
C MET A 58 -2.00 21.98 -24.16
N THR A 59 -1.61 22.57 -23.04
CA THR A 59 -0.68 21.94 -22.10
C THR A 59 -1.48 21.08 -21.12
N LEU A 60 -0.84 20.08 -20.52
CA LEU A 60 -1.47 19.27 -19.47
C LEU A 60 -2.04 20.15 -18.35
N GLY A 61 -1.35 21.23 -17.97
CA GLY A 61 -1.85 22.16 -16.96
C GLY A 61 -3.20 22.80 -17.31
N LYS A 62 -3.44 23.13 -18.59
CA LYS A 62 -4.75 23.63 -19.05
C LYS A 62 -5.79 22.52 -19.13
N LEU A 63 -5.39 21.33 -19.52
CA LEU A 63 -6.28 20.18 -19.66
C LEU A 63 -6.81 19.69 -18.30
N TYR A 64 -5.97 19.74 -17.27
CA TYR A 64 -6.31 19.33 -15.89
C TYR A 64 -6.88 20.46 -15.03
N ASN A 65 -7.01 21.69 -15.56
CA ASN A 65 -7.67 22.78 -14.84
C ASN A 65 -9.20 22.57 -14.83
N PRO A 66 -9.86 22.54 -13.66
CA PRO A 66 -11.30 22.27 -13.55
C PRO A 66 -12.20 23.11 -14.46
N GLU A 67 -11.83 24.38 -14.68
CA GLU A 67 -12.61 25.32 -15.49
C GLU A 67 -12.48 25.06 -16.99
N SER A 68 -11.27 24.72 -17.47
CA SER A 68 -10.98 24.51 -18.89
C SER A 68 -10.96 23.05 -19.34
N MET A 69 -11.18 22.11 -18.41
CA MET A 69 -11.19 20.68 -18.73
C MET A 69 -12.39 20.31 -19.63
N PRO A 70 -12.16 19.66 -20.79
CA PRO A 70 -13.21 19.21 -21.69
C PRO A 70 -14.20 18.27 -21.03
N HIS A 71 -15.47 18.32 -21.45
CA HIS A 71 -16.52 17.47 -20.91
C HIS A 71 -16.23 15.97 -21.10
N GLU A 72 -15.76 15.59 -22.28
CA GLU A 72 -15.42 14.19 -22.60
C GLU A 72 -14.37 13.63 -21.63
N LEU A 73 -13.35 14.43 -21.29
CA LEU A 73 -12.34 14.04 -20.32
C LEU A 73 -12.89 13.92 -18.90
N LYS A 74 -13.81 14.81 -18.51
CA LYS A 74 -14.50 14.74 -17.20
C LYS A 74 -15.32 13.45 -17.08
N GLU A 75 -16.01 13.06 -18.14
CA GLU A 75 -16.80 11.82 -18.17
C GLU A 75 -15.91 10.58 -18.07
N LEU A 76 -14.77 10.55 -18.78
CA LEU A 76 -13.81 9.46 -18.66
C LEU A 76 -13.25 9.33 -17.24
N PHE A 77 -12.91 10.44 -16.59
CA PHE A 77 -12.49 10.41 -15.18
C PHE A 77 -13.61 9.93 -14.25
N ALA A 78 -14.84 10.40 -14.46
CA ALA A 78 -15.99 9.95 -13.66
C ALA A 78 -16.26 8.44 -13.83
N GLN A 79 -16.06 7.89 -15.03
CA GLN A 79 -16.17 6.45 -15.28
C GLN A 79 -15.04 5.67 -14.60
N LEU A 80 -13.80 6.17 -14.70
CA LEU A 80 -12.64 5.58 -14.03
C LEU A 80 -12.85 5.54 -12.51
N ASP A 81 -13.29 6.66 -11.92
CA ASP A 81 -13.54 6.77 -10.49
C ASP A 81 -14.61 5.77 -10.04
N ARG A 82 -15.70 5.59 -10.80
CA ARG A 82 -16.73 4.58 -10.49
C ARG A 82 -16.18 3.16 -10.45
N VAL A 83 -15.32 2.80 -11.42
CA VAL A 83 -14.70 1.46 -11.45
C VAL A 83 -13.76 1.27 -10.25
N VAL A 84 -12.99 2.30 -9.90
CA VAL A 84 -12.10 2.26 -8.74
C VAL A 84 -12.90 2.19 -7.43
N GLU A 85 -13.95 2.97 -7.28
CA GLU A 85 -14.83 2.93 -6.10
C GLU A 85 -15.47 1.54 -5.93
N GLN A 86 -15.95 0.94 -7.02
CA GLN A 86 -16.47 -0.42 -7.04
C GLN A 86 -15.45 -1.47 -6.59
N ALA A 87 -14.15 -1.24 -6.82
CA ALA A 87 -13.09 -2.12 -6.34
C ALA A 87 -12.89 -2.03 -4.82
N TYR A 88 -13.21 -0.90 -4.19
CA TYR A 88 -13.15 -0.74 -2.73
C TYR A 88 -14.41 -1.22 -2.02
N ARG A 89 -15.59 -0.92 -2.58
CA ARG A 89 -16.90 -1.29 -2.01
C ARG A 89 -17.96 -1.35 -3.13
N PRO A 90 -19.00 -2.20 -2.98
CA PRO A 90 -20.08 -2.27 -3.97
C PRO A 90 -20.99 -1.05 -3.97
N GLU A 91 -21.09 -0.32 -2.84
CA GLU A 91 -21.91 0.87 -2.73
C GLU A 91 -21.16 2.14 -3.16
N PRO A 92 -21.79 3.09 -3.86
CA PRO A 92 -21.14 4.34 -4.24
C PRO A 92 -20.87 5.23 -3.02
N PHE A 93 -19.83 6.05 -3.10
CA PHE A 93 -19.59 7.09 -2.09
C PHE A 93 -20.45 8.32 -2.36
N LYS A 94 -20.99 8.93 -1.30
CA LYS A 94 -21.80 10.15 -1.41
C LYS A 94 -20.93 11.38 -1.59
N ASP A 95 -19.96 11.52 -0.70
CA ASP A 95 -19.11 12.71 -0.58
C ASP A 95 -17.63 12.35 -0.40
N ASP A 96 -16.75 13.31 -0.67
CA ASP A 96 -15.31 13.17 -0.48
C ASP A 96 -14.91 12.87 0.97
N ASP A 97 -15.69 13.35 1.94
CA ASP A 97 -15.47 13.08 3.36
C ASP A 97 -15.74 11.62 3.72
N GLU A 98 -16.73 10.99 3.07
CA GLU A 98 -17.01 9.57 3.21
C GLU A 98 -15.87 8.73 2.61
N ARG A 99 -15.40 9.10 1.41
CA ARG A 99 -14.22 8.49 0.78
C ARG A 99 -13.01 8.54 1.70
N LEU A 100 -12.77 9.71 2.30
CA LEU A 100 -11.63 9.92 3.19
C LEU A 100 -11.75 9.07 4.45
N SER A 101 -12.91 9.09 5.10
CA SER A 101 -13.16 8.33 6.33
C SER A 101 -12.99 6.83 6.10
N PHE A 102 -13.46 6.33 4.96
CA PHE A 102 -13.29 4.93 4.58
C PHE A 102 -11.82 4.55 4.38
N LEU A 103 -11.06 5.36 3.63
CA LEU A 103 -9.63 5.12 3.39
C LEU A 103 -8.80 5.15 4.68
N LEU A 104 -9.11 6.09 5.60
CA LEU A 104 -8.49 6.13 6.93
C LEU A 104 -8.84 4.89 7.77
N GLY A 105 -10.07 4.39 7.64
CA GLY A 105 -10.48 3.12 8.24
C GLY A 105 -9.65 1.93 7.77
N LEU A 106 -9.42 1.82 6.45
CA LEU A 106 -8.55 0.79 5.87
C LEU A 106 -7.11 0.92 6.35
N TYR A 107 -6.59 2.15 6.39
CA TYR A 107 -5.25 2.41 6.90
C TYR A 107 -5.11 1.98 8.37
N LYS A 108 -6.08 2.32 9.21
CA LYS A 108 -6.07 1.91 10.63
C LYS A 108 -6.03 0.39 10.77
N LYS A 109 -6.89 -0.34 10.04
CA LYS A 109 -6.89 -1.81 10.03
C LYS A 109 -5.51 -2.35 9.66
N ARG A 110 -4.89 -1.80 8.61
CA ARG A 110 -3.55 -2.22 8.17
C ARG A 110 -2.47 -1.99 9.23
N ILE A 111 -2.54 -0.88 9.94
CA ILE A 111 -1.59 -0.58 11.04
C ILE A 111 -1.77 -1.57 12.20
N ASP A 112 -3.01 -1.91 12.55
CA ASP A 112 -3.27 -2.86 13.62
C ASP A 112 -2.78 -4.27 13.25
N GLU A 113 -2.99 -4.72 12.00
CA GLU A 113 -2.39 -5.97 11.47
C GLU A 113 -0.86 -5.99 11.56
N LEU A 114 -0.21 -4.88 11.20
CA LEU A 114 1.25 -4.79 11.24
C LEU A 114 1.78 -4.91 12.68
N LYS A 115 1.11 -4.26 13.65
CA LYS A 115 1.46 -4.39 15.08
C LYS A 115 1.33 -5.83 15.56
N GLU A 116 0.27 -6.53 15.16
CA GLU A 116 0.08 -7.95 15.48
C GLU A 116 1.17 -8.83 14.88
N GLN A 117 1.53 -8.58 13.61
CA GLN A 117 2.63 -9.29 12.94
C GLN A 117 3.98 -9.05 13.62
N GLU A 118 4.27 -7.83 14.04
CA GLU A 118 5.48 -7.49 14.79
C GLU A 118 5.52 -8.19 16.14
N ALA A 119 4.41 -8.19 16.88
CA ALA A 119 4.29 -8.90 18.14
C ALA A 119 4.48 -10.42 17.96
N ALA A 120 3.90 -11.01 16.91
CA ALA A 120 4.06 -12.41 16.57
C ALA A 120 5.52 -12.76 16.21
N LYS A 121 6.18 -11.93 15.39
CA LYS A 121 7.60 -12.08 15.04
C LYS A 121 8.50 -11.98 16.28
N ALA A 122 8.23 -11.04 17.19
CA ALA A 122 8.96 -10.89 18.45
C ALA A 122 8.79 -12.12 19.36
N ARG A 123 7.57 -12.66 19.47
CA ARG A 123 7.28 -13.91 20.20
C ARG A 123 8.02 -15.10 19.58
N ALA A 124 7.98 -15.26 18.26
CA ALA A 124 8.67 -16.33 17.55
C ALA A 124 10.21 -16.24 17.69
N LYS A 125 10.78 -15.03 17.75
CA LYS A 125 12.21 -14.83 18.03
C LYS A 125 12.57 -15.25 19.45
N ARG A 126 11.74 -14.91 20.44
CA ARG A 126 11.93 -15.31 21.85
C ARG A 126 11.91 -16.84 21.99
N ILE A 127 10.90 -17.51 21.43
CA ILE A 127 10.78 -18.99 21.47
C ILE A 127 11.99 -19.67 20.82
N ARG A 128 12.44 -19.16 19.65
CA ARG A 128 13.64 -19.70 18.99
C ARG A 128 14.89 -19.52 19.85
N SER A 129 15.05 -18.37 20.49
CA SER A 129 16.21 -18.08 21.36
C SER A 129 16.22 -18.92 22.64
N THR A 130 15.06 -19.16 23.27
CA THR A 130 14.96 -20.01 24.46
C THR A 130 15.21 -21.47 24.12
N ALA A 131 14.71 -21.96 22.99
CA ALA A 131 14.98 -23.31 22.50
C ALA A 131 16.48 -23.54 22.18
N THR A 132 17.17 -22.53 21.62
CA THR A 132 18.62 -22.61 21.39
C THR A 132 19.40 -22.62 22.71
N MET A 133 19.04 -21.76 23.67
CA MET A 133 19.66 -21.73 25.01
C MET A 133 19.50 -23.07 25.75
N ALA A 134 18.30 -23.67 25.72
CA ALA A 134 18.05 -24.98 26.34
C ALA A 134 18.86 -26.11 25.69
N LYS A 135 19.01 -26.11 24.36
CA LYS A 135 19.79 -27.12 23.63
C LYS A 135 21.29 -27.01 23.95
N THR A 136 21.82 -25.79 24.05
CA THR A 136 23.21 -25.54 24.44
C THR A 136 23.48 -25.94 25.89
N GLN A 137 22.55 -25.65 26.81
CA GLN A 137 22.66 -26.06 28.21
C GLN A 137 22.60 -27.58 28.39
N ALA A 138 21.71 -28.27 27.66
CA ALA A 138 21.65 -29.73 27.68
C ALA A 138 22.92 -30.38 27.11
N ALA A 139 23.52 -29.80 26.08
CA ALA A 139 24.79 -30.25 25.52
C ALA A 139 25.96 -30.06 26.51
N ASP A 140 26.05 -28.92 27.19
CA ASP A 140 27.11 -28.65 28.18
C ASP A 140 26.97 -29.52 29.44
N GLN A 141 25.73 -29.77 29.91
CA GLN A 141 25.47 -30.70 31.01
C GLN A 141 25.83 -32.15 30.64
N SER A 142 25.57 -32.56 29.40
CA SER A 142 25.92 -33.90 28.89
C SER A 142 27.45 -34.06 28.76
N ALA A 143 28.15 -33.03 28.31
CA ALA A 143 29.61 -33.01 28.23
C ALA A 143 30.30 -33.06 29.61
N LYS A 144 29.76 -32.35 30.61
CA LYS A 144 30.23 -32.41 32.00
C LYS A 144 29.99 -33.78 32.64
N LYS A 145 28.84 -34.42 32.36
CA LYS A 145 28.53 -35.77 32.86
C LYS A 145 29.46 -36.84 32.26
N ALA A 146 29.79 -36.73 30.96
CA ALA A 146 30.74 -37.62 30.29
C ALA A 146 32.20 -37.45 30.75
N LYS A 147 32.64 -36.23 31.09
CA LYS A 147 33.97 -36.01 31.69
C LYS A 147 34.06 -36.57 33.13
N ARG A 148 32.98 -36.48 33.91
CA ARG A 148 32.93 -37.06 35.26
C ARG A 148 32.97 -38.58 35.26
N SER A 149 32.30 -39.25 34.34
CA SER A 149 32.33 -40.72 34.25
C SER A 149 33.71 -41.26 33.85
N ARG A 150 34.39 -40.62 32.88
CA ARG A 150 35.76 -41.01 32.46
C ARG A 150 36.81 -40.88 33.57
N LYS A 151 36.66 -39.88 34.45
CA LYS A 151 37.58 -39.68 35.59
C LYS A 151 37.36 -40.72 36.72
N ALA A 152 36.17 -41.34 36.78
CA ALA A 152 35.84 -42.39 37.75
C ALA A 152 36.25 -43.80 37.31
N THR A 153 36.61 -44.00 36.03
CA THR A 153 37.08 -45.30 35.51
C THR A 153 38.61 -45.42 35.46
N GLN A 154 39.33 -44.35 35.81
CA GLN A 154 40.80 -44.26 35.82
C GLN A 154 41.41 -44.25 37.23
N ALA A 155 40.59 -44.46 38.27
CA ALA A 155 41.00 -44.67 39.66
C ALA A 155 40.63 -46.08 40.07
#